data_AF-A0A842QJC4-F1
#
_entry.id   AF-A0A842QJC4-F1
#
_cell.length_a   1.000
_cell.length_b   1.000
_cell.length_c   1.000
_cell.angle_alpha   90.00
_cell.angle_beta   90.00
_cell.angle_gamma   90.00
#
_symmetry.space_group_name_H-M   'P 1'
#
loop_
_entity.id
_entity.type
_entity.pdbx_description
1 polymer ?
#
loop_
_entity_poly.entity_id
_entity_poly.type
_entity_poly.pdbx_seq_one_letter_code
_entity_poly.pdbx_strand_id
1 'polypeptide(L)'
;MSTEEKTGSDNRTDDEMEEPSVCLFEAGKGYVGVEDADRISQQGFYGVRLENGQLELRPVEILHLLERERIQVKSAEGRIMDSDDIVRNLIVEDPDLWVRYLVFRDLRSRGYAVRQGFGGGIGFRVYQRGDKPGQSAAKQLVYIMKEDEPITLKELEMVTRMSAEARKKLTFALVDKNGEVNFYRVAKAELSQLEADKT
;
A
#
# COMPACT_ATOMS: atom_id res chain seq x y z
N MET A 1 33.16 -13.24 42.29
CA MET A 1 32.21 -12.22 42.75
C MET A 1 33.00 -10.93 42.76
N SER A 2 32.82 -9.98 41.86
CA SER A 2 31.55 -9.40 41.42
C SER A 2 31.60 -8.95 39.96
N THR A 3 30.47 -9.13 39.29
CA THR A 3 30.09 -8.60 37.97
C THR A 3 29.84 -7.10 38.06
N GLU A 4 30.43 -6.31 37.15
CA GLU A 4 29.96 -4.95 36.84
C GLU A 4 29.15 -5.01 35.54
N GLU A 5 27.88 -4.66 35.67
CA GLU A 5 26.87 -4.64 34.62
C GLU A 5 27.05 -3.43 33.69
N LYS A 6 26.78 -3.69 32.42
CA LYS A 6 26.59 -2.71 31.36
C LYS A 6 25.43 -1.76 31.69
N THR A 7 25.67 -0.46 31.64
CA THR A 7 24.64 0.54 31.35
C THR A 7 24.80 0.99 29.90
N GLY A 8 24.16 0.26 28.98
CA GLY A 8 23.87 0.77 27.65
C GLY A 8 22.74 1.78 27.76
N SER A 9 22.94 3.00 27.25
CA SER A 9 21.89 4.01 27.16
C SER A 9 20.83 3.53 26.18
N ASP A 10 19.68 3.12 26.71
CA ASP A 10 18.47 2.85 25.96
C ASP A 10 17.89 4.20 25.52
N ASN A 11 18.29 4.67 24.33
CA ASN A 11 17.76 5.88 23.72
C ASN A 11 16.40 5.55 23.09
N ARG A 12 15.39 5.32 23.93
CA ARG A 12 13.98 5.36 23.50
C ARG A 12 13.59 6.83 23.47
N THR A 13 13.55 7.40 22.27
CA THR A 13 12.84 8.64 22.05
C THR A 13 11.37 8.38 22.37
N ASP A 14 10.88 9.05 23.41
CA ASP A 14 9.46 9.24 23.68
C ASP A 14 8.84 9.89 22.43
N ASP A 15 8.21 9.08 21.57
CA ASP A 15 7.34 9.59 20.50
C ASP A 15 6.14 10.21 21.21
N GLU A 16 6.12 11.54 21.32
CA GLU A 16 4.91 12.29 21.65
C GLU A 16 3.80 11.83 20.70
N MET A 17 2.81 11.11 21.22
CA MET A 17 1.64 10.68 20.46
C MET A 17 0.85 11.92 20.04
N GLU A 18 1.20 12.49 18.89
CA GLU A 18 0.48 13.58 18.25
C GLU A 18 -0.99 13.21 18.04
N GLU A 19 -1.89 14.16 18.25
CA GLU A 19 -3.33 13.94 18.06
C GLU A 19 -3.64 13.52 16.60
N PRO A 20 -4.58 12.57 16.42
CA PRO A 20 -4.99 12.11 15.10
C PRO A 20 -5.66 13.24 14.31
N SER A 21 -5.28 13.39 13.03
CA SER A 21 -5.94 14.35 12.15
C SER A 21 -7.39 13.95 11.88
N VAL A 22 -8.28 14.93 11.78
CA VAL A 22 -9.64 14.68 11.31
C VAL A 22 -9.62 14.41 9.81
N CYS A 23 -10.23 13.29 9.39
CA CYS A 23 -10.43 12.92 8.00
C CYS A 23 -11.93 12.83 7.71
N LEU A 24 -12.43 13.62 6.78
CA LEU A 24 -13.83 13.56 6.34
C LEU A 24 -13.98 12.46 5.28
N PHE A 25 -14.88 11.50 5.50
CA PHE A 25 -15.22 10.46 4.54
C PHE A 25 -16.45 10.85 3.73
N GLU A 26 -16.26 11.00 2.42
CA GLU A 26 -17.31 11.40 1.49
C GLU A 26 -17.07 10.72 0.13
N ALA A 27 -18.15 10.21 -0.48
CA ALA A 27 -18.12 9.57 -1.81
C ALA A 27 -17.01 8.51 -1.97
N GLY A 28 -16.75 7.72 -0.93
CA GLY A 28 -15.76 6.65 -0.94
C GLY A 28 -14.31 7.12 -0.84
N LYS A 29 -14.06 8.39 -0.52
CA LYS A 29 -12.73 8.95 -0.31
C LYS A 29 -12.63 9.67 1.02
N GLY A 30 -11.41 9.87 1.47
CA GLY A 30 -11.09 10.60 2.69
C GLY A 30 -10.47 11.96 2.37
N TYR A 31 -10.81 13.00 3.13
CA TYR A 31 -10.27 14.34 2.94
C TYR A 31 -9.69 14.86 4.24
N VAL A 32 -8.41 15.23 4.23
CA VAL A 32 -7.72 15.85 5.37
C VAL A 32 -7.50 17.33 5.09
N GLY A 33 -7.66 18.15 6.12
CA GLY A 33 -7.49 19.60 6.07
C GLY A 33 -6.08 20.03 5.65
N VAL A 34 -5.97 21.28 5.20
CA VAL A 34 -4.74 21.86 4.63
C VAL A 34 -3.60 21.88 5.66
N GLU A 35 -3.96 22.11 6.92
CA GLU A 35 -3.10 22.17 8.09
C GLU A 35 -2.36 20.86 8.37
N ASP A 36 -3.04 19.74 8.15
CA ASP A 36 -2.51 18.40 8.44
C ASP A 36 -2.05 17.64 7.18
N ALA A 37 -2.35 18.18 6.00
CA ALA A 37 -2.12 17.52 4.73
C ALA A 37 -0.65 17.08 4.53
N ASP A 38 0.33 17.91 4.87
CA ASP A 38 1.75 17.56 4.68
C ASP A 38 2.23 16.49 5.67
N ARG A 39 1.73 16.58 6.92
CA ARG A 39 2.00 15.63 7.99
C ARG A 39 1.44 14.24 7.67
N ILE A 40 0.18 14.18 7.22
CA ILE A 40 -0.46 12.91 6.85
C ILE A 40 0.13 12.35 5.55
N SER A 41 0.38 13.20 4.55
CA SER A 41 1.00 12.82 3.28
C SER A 41 2.36 12.14 3.45
N GLN A 42 3.10 12.50 4.51
CA GLN A 42 4.45 12.01 4.79
C GLN A 42 5.38 12.15 3.57
N GLN A 43 5.45 13.32 2.95
CA GLN A 43 6.24 13.55 1.73
C GLN A 43 5.73 12.75 0.51
N GLY A 44 4.40 12.61 0.39
CA GLY A 44 3.76 11.98 -0.76
C GLY A 44 3.71 10.46 -0.71
N PHE A 45 3.78 9.84 0.47
CA PHE A 45 3.53 8.41 0.64
C PHE A 45 2.04 8.10 0.74
N TYR A 46 1.26 9.03 1.27
CA TYR A 46 -0.20 8.93 1.35
C TYR A 46 -0.87 10.05 0.57
N GLY A 47 -1.97 9.72 -0.09
CA GLY A 47 -2.91 10.68 -0.64
C GLY A 47 -2.38 11.55 -1.79
N VAL A 48 -3.27 12.33 -2.36
CA VAL A 48 -2.99 13.26 -3.46
C VAL A 48 -3.41 14.65 -3.01
N ARG A 49 -2.52 15.63 -3.20
CA ARG A 49 -2.83 17.03 -2.89
C ARG A 49 -3.80 17.55 -3.94
N LEU A 50 -4.93 18.10 -3.50
CA LEU A 50 -5.91 18.76 -4.36
C LEU A 50 -5.54 20.23 -4.58
N GLU A 51 -6.17 20.86 -5.56
CA GLU A 51 -5.95 22.28 -5.90
C GLU A 51 -6.32 23.22 -4.73
N ASN A 52 -7.33 22.85 -3.94
CA ASN A 52 -7.73 23.59 -2.74
C ASN A 52 -6.80 23.38 -1.54
N GLY A 53 -5.73 22.61 -1.71
CA GLY A 53 -4.76 22.33 -0.67
C GLY A 53 -5.18 21.22 0.31
N GLN A 54 -6.34 20.57 0.17
CA GLN A 54 -6.65 19.40 0.99
C GLN A 54 -5.88 18.16 0.50
N LEU A 55 -5.77 17.16 1.36
CA LEU A 55 -5.23 15.85 0.99
C LEU A 55 -6.37 14.86 0.79
N GLU A 56 -6.51 14.37 -0.44
CA GLU A 56 -7.43 13.27 -0.77
C GLU A 56 -6.75 11.92 -0.50
N LEU A 57 -7.38 11.08 0.30
CA LEU A 57 -6.96 9.73 0.66
C LEU A 57 -7.87 8.70 0.00
N ARG A 58 -7.26 7.62 -0.51
CA ARG A 58 -7.98 6.47 -1.06
C ARG A 58 -8.36 5.49 0.05
N PRO A 59 -9.37 4.64 -0.13
CA PRO A 59 -9.82 3.68 0.89
C PRO A 59 -8.71 2.87 1.58
N VAL A 60 -7.79 2.29 0.81
CA VAL A 60 -6.65 1.53 1.39
C VAL A 60 -5.70 2.39 2.22
N GLU A 61 -5.58 3.68 1.89
CA GLU A 61 -4.77 4.65 2.64
C GLU A 61 -5.49 5.05 3.94
N ILE A 62 -6.81 5.25 3.88
CA ILE A 62 -7.66 5.55 5.04
C ILE A 62 -7.58 4.42 6.06
N LEU A 63 -7.86 3.18 5.65
CA LEU A 63 -7.82 2.00 6.53
C LEU A 63 -6.47 1.87 7.24
N HIS A 64 -5.39 2.11 6.50
CA HIS A 64 -4.05 1.98 7.03
C HIS A 64 -3.62 3.13 7.96
N LEU A 65 -4.09 4.35 7.70
CA LEU A 65 -3.84 5.49 8.59
C LEU A 65 -4.71 5.41 9.85
N LEU A 66 -5.92 4.86 9.75
CA LEU A 66 -6.81 4.59 10.87
C LEU A 66 -6.25 3.49 11.77
N GLU A 67 -5.76 2.38 11.20
CA GLU A 67 -5.07 1.28 11.93
C GLU A 67 -3.83 1.79 12.69
N ARG A 68 -3.18 2.85 12.18
CA ARG A 68 -2.02 3.49 12.81
C ARG A 68 -2.38 4.66 13.72
N GLU A 69 -3.67 4.88 13.98
CA GLU A 69 -4.18 5.95 14.85
C GLU A 69 -3.70 7.36 14.42
N ARG A 70 -3.37 7.54 13.13
CA ARG A 70 -2.91 8.84 12.59
C ARG A 70 -4.05 9.74 12.14
N ILE A 71 -5.22 9.15 11.88
CA ILE A 71 -6.43 9.87 11.50
C ILE A 71 -7.62 9.37 12.30
N GLN A 72 -8.58 10.26 12.56
CA GLN A 72 -9.93 9.92 12.98
C GLN A 72 -10.88 10.21 11.82
N VAL A 73 -11.59 9.20 11.36
CA VAL A 73 -12.50 9.34 10.22
C VAL A 73 -13.89 9.74 10.69
N LYS A 74 -14.49 10.73 10.02
CA LYS A 74 -15.86 11.19 10.28
C LYS A 74 -16.69 11.16 8.99
N SER A 75 -17.95 10.76 9.08
CA SER A 75 -18.90 10.88 7.97
C SER A 75 -19.28 12.35 7.71
N ALA A 76 -20.01 12.60 6.62
CA ALA A 76 -20.59 13.91 6.32
C ALA A 76 -21.51 14.44 7.45
N GLU A 77 -22.15 13.55 8.20
CA GLU A 77 -23.00 13.86 9.35
C GLU A 77 -22.20 14.03 10.66
N GLY A 78 -20.87 13.91 10.62
CA GLY A 78 -19.99 14.08 11.77
C GLY A 78 -19.85 12.84 12.67
N ARG A 79 -20.42 11.70 12.28
CA ARG A 79 -20.29 10.43 13.03
C ARG A 79 -18.88 9.88 12.84
N ILE A 80 -18.23 9.45 13.93
CA ILE A 80 -16.94 8.74 13.88
C ILE A 80 -17.14 7.38 13.22
N MET A 81 -16.26 7.04 12.28
CA MET A 81 -16.27 5.78 11.54
C MET A 81 -15.02 4.96 11.86
N ASP A 82 -15.21 3.67 12.07
CA ASP A 82 -14.13 2.70 12.22
C ASP A 82 -13.79 1.99 10.89
N SER A 83 -12.85 1.05 10.91
CA SER A 83 -12.46 0.30 9.70
C SER A 83 -13.62 -0.51 9.12
N ASP A 84 -14.49 -1.06 9.98
CA ASP A 84 -15.63 -1.87 9.57
C ASP A 84 -16.66 -1.01 8.86
N ASP A 85 -16.93 0.20 9.36
CA ASP A 85 -17.80 1.16 8.72
C ASP A 85 -17.28 1.51 7.32
N ILE A 86 -15.97 1.77 7.16
CA ILE A 86 -15.37 2.09 5.85
C ILE A 86 -15.49 0.92 4.88
N VAL A 87 -15.18 -0.31 5.32
CA VAL A 87 -15.29 -1.50 4.48
C VAL A 87 -16.75 -1.75 4.08
N ARG A 88 -17.71 -1.68 5.01
CA ARG A 88 -19.14 -1.89 4.72
C ARG A 88 -19.69 -0.88 3.72
N ASN A 89 -19.26 0.38 3.80
CA ASN A 89 -19.68 1.42 2.85
C ASN A 89 -19.19 1.15 1.42
N LEU A 90 -18.08 0.43 1.26
CA LEU A 90 -17.40 0.28 -0.03
C LEU A 90 -17.47 -1.13 -0.62
N ILE A 91 -17.79 -2.15 0.17
CA ILE A 91 -17.69 -3.56 -0.26
C ILE A 91 -18.58 -3.90 -1.48
N VAL A 92 -19.70 -3.20 -1.65
CA VAL A 92 -20.61 -3.41 -2.79
C VAL A 92 -19.99 -2.88 -4.09
N GLU A 93 -19.31 -1.74 -4.02
CA GLU A 93 -18.68 -1.09 -5.19
C GLU A 93 -17.27 -1.65 -5.45
N ASP A 94 -16.58 -2.07 -4.39
CA ASP A 94 -15.21 -2.56 -4.40
C ASP A 94 -15.07 -3.83 -3.54
N PRO A 95 -15.50 -4.99 -4.05
CA PRO A 95 -15.42 -6.27 -3.33
C PRO A 95 -13.98 -6.67 -2.93
N ASP A 96 -12.99 -6.17 -3.68
CA ASP A 96 -11.58 -6.47 -3.46
C ASP A 96 -10.87 -5.46 -2.54
N LEU A 97 -11.59 -4.50 -1.95
CA LEU A 97 -11.01 -3.48 -1.07
C LEU A 97 -10.14 -4.09 0.02
N TRP A 98 -10.67 -5.09 0.72
CA TRP A 98 -9.98 -5.75 1.83
C TRP A 98 -8.68 -6.43 1.36
N VAL A 99 -8.75 -7.15 0.24
CA VAL A 99 -7.60 -7.84 -0.36
C VAL A 99 -6.52 -6.83 -0.77
N ARG A 100 -6.91 -5.71 -1.40
CA ARG A 100 -5.99 -4.63 -1.74
C ARG A 100 -5.38 -3.98 -0.50
N TYR A 101 -6.17 -3.81 0.56
CA TYR A 101 -5.69 -3.27 1.82
C TYR A 101 -4.66 -4.19 2.49
N LEU A 102 -4.87 -5.51 2.53
CA LEU A 102 -3.89 -6.45 3.09
C LEU A 102 -2.53 -6.35 2.38
N VAL A 103 -2.53 -6.31 1.05
CA VAL A 103 -1.32 -6.12 0.24
C VAL A 103 -0.69 -4.75 0.50
N PHE A 104 -1.50 -3.69 0.55
CA PHE A 104 -1.03 -2.33 0.84
C PHE A 104 -0.37 -2.25 2.23
N ARG A 105 -1.01 -2.82 3.24
CA ARG A 105 -0.53 -2.87 4.63
C ARG A 105 0.81 -3.59 4.72
N ASP A 106 0.95 -4.76 4.10
CA ASP A 106 2.21 -5.52 4.10
C ASP A 106 3.34 -4.76 3.38
N LEU A 107 3.06 -4.16 2.22
CA LEU A 107 4.06 -3.34 1.52
C LEU A 107 4.49 -2.11 2.36
N ARG A 108 3.53 -1.44 3.01
CA ARG A 108 3.80 -0.28 3.87
C ARG A 108 4.53 -0.65 5.16
N SER A 109 4.23 -1.79 5.78
CA SER A 109 4.95 -2.27 6.97
C SER A 109 6.41 -2.59 6.64
N ARG A 110 6.70 -3.02 5.41
CA ARG A 110 8.07 -3.21 4.89
C ARG A 110 8.76 -1.92 4.44
N GLY A 111 8.15 -0.74 4.64
CA GLY A 111 8.75 0.57 4.36
C GLY A 111 8.73 0.99 2.88
N TYR A 112 7.95 0.34 2.03
CA TYR A 112 7.81 0.75 0.62
C TYR A 112 6.86 1.94 0.47
N ALA A 113 7.11 2.81 -0.52
CA ALA A 113 6.09 3.76 -0.99
C ALA A 113 5.18 3.04 -2.00
N VAL A 114 3.87 3.17 -1.82
CA VAL A 114 2.87 2.42 -2.60
C VAL A 114 1.84 3.39 -3.16
N ARG A 115 1.71 3.44 -4.48
CA ARG A 115 0.71 4.27 -5.18
C ARG A 115 -0.23 3.40 -6.00
N GLN A 116 -1.36 3.97 -6.43
CA GLN A 116 -2.33 3.25 -7.26
C GLN A 116 -1.65 2.68 -8.50
N GLY A 117 -1.98 1.44 -8.82
CA GLY A 117 -1.69 0.83 -10.10
C GLY A 117 -2.50 1.44 -11.23
N PHE A 118 -2.39 0.84 -12.42
CA PHE A 118 -3.05 1.32 -13.63
C PHE A 118 -4.42 0.66 -13.89
N GLY A 119 -4.91 -0.17 -12.95
CA GLY A 119 -6.08 -1.01 -13.16
C GLY A 119 -5.74 -2.33 -13.87
N GLY A 120 -6.76 -3.09 -14.29
CA GLY A 120 -6.57 -4.37 -14.98
C GLY A 120 -5.82 -5.42 -14.15
N GLY A 121 -6.09 -5.47 -12.84
CA GLY A 121 -5.44 -6.35 -11.87
C GLY A 121 -4.06 -5.88 -11.36
N ILE A 122 -3.44 -4.88 -12.01
CA ILE A 122 -2.29 -4.18 -11.43
C ILE A 122 -2.82 -3.22 -10.36
N GLY A 123 -2.83 -3.68 -9.11
CA GLY A 123 -3.35 -2.93 -7.98
C GLY A 123 -2.42 -1.80 -7.54
N PHE A 124 -1.10 -2.00 -7.60
CA PHE A 124 -0.14 -1.02 -7.08
C PHE A 124 1.09 -0.79 -7.94
N ARG A 125 1.63 0.42 -7.80
CA ARG A 125 2.99 0.81 -8.20
C ARG A 125 3.83 0.98 -6.95
N VAL A 126 4.96 0.28 -6.90
CA VAL A 126 5.84 0.27 -5.74
C VAL A 126 7.18 0.92 -6.08
N TYR A 127 7.58 1.82 -5.19
CA TYR A 127 8.85 2.56 -5.25
C TYR A 127 9.88 1.82 -4.40
N GLN A 128 11.17 1.97 -4.70
CA GLN A 128 12.19 1.37 -3.83
C GLN A 128 12.18 2.06 -2.46
N ARG A 129 12.74 1.38 -1.47
CA ARG A 129 12.94 2.00 -0.16
C ARG A 129 13.82 3.24 -0.31
N GLY A 130 13.37 4.35 0.27
CA GLY A 130 14.03 5.66 0.14
C GLY A 130 13.60 6.47 -1.08
N ASP A 131 13.01 5.86 -2.11
CA ASP A 131 12.44 6.59 -3.24
C ASP A 131 11.10 7.24 -2.82
N LYS A 132 10.88 8.48 -3.28
CA LYS A 132 9.65 9.23 -3.00
C LYS A 132 8.80 9.37 -4.27
N PRO A 133 7.48 9.18 -4.18
CA PRO A 133 6.57 9.55 -5.26
C PRO A 133 6.76 11.03 -5.63
N GLY A 134 6.87 11.32 -6.93
CA GLY A 134 7.14 12.67 -7.45
C GLY A 134 8.63 12.98 -7.67
N GLN A 135 9.55 12.28 -7.01
CA GLN A 135 11.00 12.44 -7.21
C GLN A 135 11.62 11.32 -8.04
N SER A 136 11.08 10.11 -7.92
CA SER A 136 11.57 8.94 -8.65
C SER A 136 10.42 8.22 -9.33
N ALA A 137 10.72 7.45 -10.38
CA ALA A 137 9.73 6.58 -10.99
C ALA A 137 9.59 5.28 -10.17
N ALA A 138 8.36 4.79 -10.02
CA ALA A 138 8.11 3.46 -9.47
C ALA A 138 8.98 2.41 -10.16
N LYS A 139 9.42 1.37 -9.46
CA LYS A 139 10.32 0.33 -9.98
C LYS A 139 9.62 -1.00 -10.19
N GLN A 140 8.47 -1.19 -9.55
CA GLN A 140 7.74 -2.46 -9.57
C GLN A 140 6.24 -2.21 -9.75
N LEU A 141 5.59 -3.13 -10.45
CA LEU A 141 4.14 -3.24 -10.56
C LEU A 141 3.70 -4.47 -9.77
N VAL A 142 2.70 -4.30 -8.93
CA VAL A 142 2.13 -5.38 -8.13
C VAL A 142 0.78 -5.76 -8.70
N TYR A 143 0.69 -6.99 -9.18
CA TYR A 143 -0.55 -7.63 -9.59
C TYR A 143 -1.11 -8.41 -8.42
N ILE A 144 -2.36 -8.18 -8.06
CA ILE A 144 -2.97 -8.74 -6.85
C ILE A 144 -3.81 -9.94 -7.24
N MET A 145 -3.61 -11.05 -6.53
CA MET A 145 -4.28 -12.33 -6.73
C MET A 145 -4.91 -12.81 -5.43
N LYS A 146 -5.99 -13.57 -5.56
CA LYS A 146 -6.63 -14.30 -4.45
C LYS A 146 -6.44 -15.79 -4.70
N GLU A 147 -6.24 -16.56 -3.63
CA GLU A 147 -5.99 -18.01 -3.71
C GLU A 147 -7.07 -18.79 -4.49
N ASP A 148 -8.33 -18.36 -4.39
CA ASP A 148 -9.46 -19.02 -5.06
C ASP A 148 -9.74 -18.49 -6.49
N GLU A 149 -8.93 -17.56 -7.00
CA GLU A 149 -9.12 -16.98 -8.33
C GLU A 149 -7.99 -17.37 -9.29
N PRO A 150 -8.29 -18.16 -10.34
CA PRO A 150 -7.29 -18.54 -11.33
C PRO A 150 -6.93 -17.34 -12.20
N ILE A 151 -5.63 -17.21 -12.52
CA ILE A 151 -5.17 -16.29 -13.56
C ILE A 151 -5.22 -16.97 -14.92
N THR A 152 -5.83 -16.33 -15.91
CA THR A 152 -5.84 -16.83 -17.28
C THR A 152 -4.50 -16.58 -17.96
N LEU A 153 -4.15 -17.40 -18.96
CA LEU A 153 -2.92 -17.19 -19.74
C LEU A 153 -2.91 -15.82 -20.43
N LYS A 154 -4.08 -15.32 -20.86
CA LYS A 154 -4.25 -14.01 -21.47
C LYS A 154 -3.94 -12.87 -20.49
N GLU A 155 -4.42 -12.98 -19.25
CA GLU A 155 -4.10 -12.01 -18.20
C GLU A 155 -2.62 -12.03 -17.87
N LEU A 156 -2.04 -13.23 -17.70
CA LEU A 156 -0.61 -13.39 -17.46
C LEU A 156 0.25 -12.75 -18.56
N GLU A 157 -0.09 -12.98 -19.82
CA GLU A 157 0.58 -12.35 -20.97
C GLU A 157 0.42 -10.83 -20.94
N MET A 158 -0.80 -10.35 -20.69
CA MET A 158 -1.11 -8.91 -20.62
C MET A 158 -0.28 -8.21 -19.55
N VAL A 159 -0.28 -8.71 -18.31
CA VAL A 159 0.45 -8.06 -17.20
C VAL A 159 1.95 -8.14 -17.39
N THR A 160 2.44 -9.24 -17.97
CA THR A 160 3.86 -9.41 -18.31
C THR A 160 4.28 -8.38 -19.36
N ARG A 161 3.50 -8.23 -20.44
CA ARG A 161 3.74 -7.22 -21.48
C ARG A 161 3.70 -5.80 -20.93
N MET A 162 2.66 -5.46 -20.16
CA MET A 162 2.53 -4.13 -19.52
C MET A 162 3.74 -3.80 -18.63
N SER A 163 4.22 -4.76 -17.85
CA SER A 163 5.40 -4.55 -17.00
C SER A 163 6.68 -4.32 -17.81
N ALA A 164 6.86 -5.07 -18.91
CA ALA A 164 7.99 -4.96 -19.80
C ALA A 164 8.00 -3.61 -20.55
N GLU A 165 6.85 -3.19 -21.08
CA GLU A 165 6.67 -1.88 -21.74
C GLU A 165 6.95 -0.72 -20.78
N ALA A 166 6.47 -0.82 -19.55
CA ALA A 166 6.75 0.18 -18.50
C ALA A 166 8.20 0.09 -17.96
N ARG A 167 8.99 -0.90 -18.40
CA ARG A 167 10.34 -1.23 -17.90
C ARG A 167 10.37 -1.36 -16.38
N LYS A 168 9.35 -2.01 -15.81
CA LYS A 168 9.17 -2.25 -14.37
C LYS A 168 9.23 -3.73 -14.08
N LYS A 169 9.66 -4.10 -12.88
CA LYS A 169 9.56 -5.48 -12.41
C LYS A 169 8.10 -5.82 -12.14
N LEU A 170 7.67 -7.01 -12.50
CA LEU A 170 6.35 -7.54 -12.14
C LEU A 170 6.45 -8.39 -10.88
N THR A 171 5.53 -8.18 -9.95
CA THR A 171 5.41 -8.98 -8.73
C THR A 171 3.95 -9.35 -8.53
N PHE A 172 3.69 -10.63 -8.29
CA PHE A 172 2.37 -11.12 -7.90
C PHE A 172 2.27 -11.08 -6.39
N ALA A 173 1.20 -10.50 -5.87
CA ALA A 173 0.84 -10.54 -4.46
C ALA A 173 -0.37 -11.46 -4.32
N LEU A 174 -0.14 -12.69 -3.84
CA LEU A 174 -1.16 -13.69 -3.60
C LEU A 174 -1.66 -13.57 -2.16
N VAL A 175 -2.94 -13.28 -2.00
CA VAL A 175 -3.62 -13.26 -0.70
C VAL A 175 -4.33 -14.60 -0.49
N ASP A 176 -3.98 -15.28 0.59
CA ASP A 176 -4.59 -16.55 0.96
C ASP A 176 -5.90 -16.36 1.76
N LYS A 177 -6.58 -17.47 2.08
CA LYS A 177 -7.84 -17.44 2.87
C LYS A 177 -7.68 -16.93 4.29
N ASN A 178 -6.48 -16.96 4.84
CA ASN A 178 -6.16 -16.47 6.18
C ASN A 178 -5.77 -14.98 6.17
N GLY A 179 -5.66 -14.37 5.00
CA GLY A 179 -5.23 -12.98 4.82
C GLY A 179 -3.72 -12.78 4.83
N GLU A 180 -2.94 -13.85 4.70
CA GLU A 180 -1.49 -13.78 4.50
C GLU A 180 -1.17 -13.39 3.06
N VAL A 181 -0.13 -12.56 2.89
CA VAL A 181 0.27 -12.04 1.58
C VAL A 181 1.62 -12.62 1.17
N ASN A 182 1.63 -13.38 0.07
CA ASN A 182 2.83 -13.98 -0.51
C ASN A 182 3.22 -13.24 -1.80
N PHE A 183 4.51 -12.91 -1.95
CA PHE A 183 5.01 -12.15 -3.11
C PHE A 183 5.89 -13.01 -4.02
N TYR A 184 5.54 -13.08 -5.31
CA TYR A 184 6.29 -13.83 -6.33
C TYR A 184 6.78 -12.89 -7.43
N ARG A 185 8.09 -12.88 -7.69
CA ARG A 185 8.64 -12.12 -8.82
C ARG A 185 8.39 -12.87 -10.12
N VAL A 186 7.79 -12.19 -11.09
CA VAL A 186 7.55 -12.74 -12.42
C VAL A 186 8.52 -12.13 -13.42
N ALA A 187 9.14 -12.98 -14.24
CA ALA A 187 10.04 -12.56 -15.30
C ALA A 187 9.86 -13.48 -16.50
N LYS A 188 9.97 -12.91 -17.71
CA LYS A 188 10.03 -13.70 -18.95
C LYS A 188 11.36 -14.45 -18.97
N ALA A 189 11.31 -15.77 -19.19
CA ALA A 189 12.48 -16.59 -19.43
C ALA A 189 12.58 -16.92 -20.92
N GLU A 190 13.81 -16.93 -21.46
CA GLU A 190 14.10 -17.50 -22.77
C GLU A 190 14.65 -18.93 -22.58
N LEU A 191 14.00 -19.90 -23.19
CA LEU A 191 14.28 -21.33 -22.99
C LEU A 191 15.64 -21.80 -23.54
N SER A 192 16.38 -20.94 -24.26
CA SER A 192 17.73 -21.23 -24.75
C SER A 192 18.81 -21.20 -23.65
N GLN A 193 18.50 -20.66 -22.45
CA GLN A 193 19.49 -20.45 -21.39
C GLN A 193 19.47 -21.52 -20.27
N LEU A 194 18.56 -22.50 -20.29
CA LEU A 194 18.46 -23.50 -19.22
C LEU A 194 19.39 -24.72 -19.38
N GLU A 195 20.01 -24.91 -20.54
CA GLU A 195 20.92 -26.05 -20.77
C GLU A 195 22.36 -25.80 -20.31
N ALA A 196 22.72 -24.56 -19.94
CA ALA A 196 24.10 -24.18 -19.63
C ALA A 196 24.50 -24.33 -18.15
N ASP A 197 23.57 -24.66 -17.24
CA ASP A 197 23.83 -24.69 -15.78
C ASP A 197 23.95 -26.13 -15.22
N LYS A 198 24.25 -27.10 -16.09
CA LYS A 198 24.64 -28.46 -15.70
C LYS A 198 26.01 -28.81 -16.30
N THR A 199 27.09 -28.35 -15.70
CA THR A 199 28.41 -28.98 -15.85
C THR A 199 29.20 -28.83 -14.55
#